data_AF-A0A955Z5B6-F1
#
_entry.id   AF-A0A955Z5B6-F1
#
_cell.length_a   1.000
_cell.length_b   1.000
_cell.length_c   1.000
_cell.angle_alpha   90.00
_cell.angle_beta   90.00
_cell.angle_gamma   90.00
#
_symmetry.space_group_name_H-M   'P 1'
#
loop_
_entity.id
_entity.type
_entity.pdbx_description
1 polymer ?
#
loop_
_entity_poly.entity_id
_entity_poly.type
_entity_poly.pdbx_seq_one_letter_code
_entity_poly.pdbx_strand_id
1 'polypeptide(L)'
;PKDVTTAFIGGPFFDPALALVRRLQREVRPKRLVIGIDPESVEIDPVEAAKLEGVEWVNIASVPAIPQRREGASRYLHAKLFWFAGKQEELLVTGSANPSVAAFFAAPGARNAEAMVADRRKGAAELLGMEALLGAPAVTATDWNAVTARRKAAPSAIAEESRHICIATPTPTGFLAQEPLRVGLVLRGAGDMDAPLGDAVVREAGVLDAPDAVRDGARYLEERSADGHTLVVVHRTEDIAKNLGGDTRKALRQALGALEEDPTQLEALLKLTEKVIFDSDDVVRTTPLRPATAAGADHEAGQAPASLALSAAGRKSSARRTRSLASGDIVVLLDALMRRLGEGLTTTSSPRPRSEEEEIGADEEEGGELARQAPDFEVLAKACRGKVRRLIKRMDGQFALAAAPDRARRGVVQLAAVLGVIRTLRFVEQRPEWKRMHHELVDREDEWNLLQSAALAVGWGPDALAPRAITEAGGDGFAELSMVVGLLAWLAWDVEADITVASQRGGLEGLEDQQWYAVQLLATLSPWLADDTEAWTILEESVARTPRFRVDGERWLA
;
A
#
# COMPACT_ATOMS: atom_id res chain seq x y z
N PRO A 1 9.38 -0.53 -36.68
CA PRO A 1 10.18 -0.46 -37.91
C PRO A 1 9.63 -1.41 -38.99
N LYS A 2 9.40 -0.90 -40.21
CA LYS A 2 8.91 -1.71 -41.35
C LYS A 2 10.02 -2.58 -41.98
N ASP A 3 11.26 -2.09 -41.99
CA ASP A 3 12.43 -2.81 -42.48
C ASP A 3 13.47 -2.95 -41.36
N VAL A 4 13.46 -4.08 -40.66
CA VAL A 4 14.41 -4.33 -39.56
C VAL A 4 15.76 -4.76 -40.13
N THR A 5 16.77 -3.92 -39.98
CA THR A 5 18.16 -4.22 -40.30
C THR A 5 18.81 -5.09 -39.23
N THR A 6 18.60 -4.76 -37.95
CA THR A 6 19.19 -5.49 -36.83
C THR A 6 18.13 -5.79 -35.79
N ALA A 7 18.07 -7.03 -35.34
CA ALA A 7 17.32 -7.43 -34.15
C ALA A 7 18.30 -7.91 -33.08
N PHE A 8 18.13 -7.44 -31.85
CA PHE A 8 18.80 -7.96 -30.66
C PHE A 8 17.78 -8.55 -29.70
N ILE A 9 18.07 -9.72 -29.13
CA ILE A 9 17.26 -10.35 -28.10
C ILE A 9 18.16 -10.70 -26.92
N GLY A 10 17.77 -10.32 -25.70
CA GLY A 10 18.46 -10.67 -24.47
C GLY A 10 17.47 -11.10 -23.41
N GLY A 11 17.82 -12.13 -22.65
CA GLY A 11 17.00 -12.61 -21.54
C GLY A 11 17.61 -13.81 -20.83
N PRO A 12 17.20 -14.07 -19.58
CA PRO A 12 17.72 -15.20 -18.81
C PRO A 12 17.00 -16.53 -19.11
N PHE A 13 15.80 -16.52 -19.69
CA PHE A 13 15.03 -17.75 -19.97
C PHE A 13 14.51 -17.74 -21.41
N PHE A 14 14.79 -18.81 -22.16
CA PHE A 14 14.26 -19.03 -23.49
C PHE A 14 13.31 -20.22 -23.49
N ASP A 15 12.29 -20.19 -24.36
CA ASP A 15 11.36 -21.31 -24.47
C ASP A 15 12.01 -22.58 -25.04
N PRO A 16 11.46 -23.76 -24.72
CA PRO A 16 11.83 -24.99 -25.40
C PRO A 16 11.76 -24.85 -26.92
N ALA A 17 12.74 -25.42 -27.63
CA ALA A 17 12.89 -25.33 -29.09
C ALA A 17 13.11 -23.91 -29.66
N LEU A 18 13.30 -22.89 -28.81
CA LEU A 18 13.52 -21.50 -29.23
C LEU A 18 12.40 -20.99 -30.14
N ALA A 19 11.16 -21.39 -29.84
CA ALA A 19 10.00 -21.15 -30.69
C ALA A 19 9.73 -19.65 -30.89
N LEU A 20 9.93 -18.81 -29.87
CA LEU A 20 9.84 -17.36 -30.01
C LEU A 20 10.86 -16.84 -31.04
N VAL A 21 12.12 -17.23 -30.89
CA VAL A 21 13.22 -16.77 -31.74
C VAL A 21 12.99 -17.20 -33.19
N ARG A 22 12.61 -18.46 -33.41
CA ARG A 22 12.28 -18.97 -34.74
C ARG A 22 11.10 -18.22 -35.36
N ARG A 23 10.09 -17.88 -34.57
CA ARG A 23 8.95 -17.07 -35.03
C ARG A 23 9.39 -15.66 -35.42
N LEU A 24 10.21 -15.01 -34.61
CA LEU A 24 10.78 -13.69 -34.91
C LEU A 24 11.62 -13.70 -36.19
N GLN A 25 12.46 -14.71 -36.40
CA GLN A 25 13.21 -14.86 -37.67
C GLN A 25 12.28 -14.93 -38.89
N ARG A 26 11.18 -15.69 -38.80
CA ARG A 26 10.23 -15.87 -39.91
C ARG A 26 9.37 -14.64 -40.20
N GLU A 27 8.90 -13.97 -39.16
CA GLU A 27 7.94 -12.87 -39.26
C GLU A 27 8.62 -11.51 -39.41
N VAL A 28 9.67 -11.23 -38.62
CA VAL A 28 10.38 -9.94 -38.65
C VAL A 28 11.45 -9.91 -39.73
N ARG A 29 12.06 -11.07 -40.04
CA ARG A 29 13.10 -11.23 -41.07
C ARG A 29 14.23 -10.19 -40.96
N PRO A 30 14.86 -10.04 -39.78
CA PRO A 30 15.97 -9.10 -39.63
C PRO A 30 17.15 -9.52 -40.51
N LYS A 31 17.89 -8.55 -41.07
CA LYS A 31 19.11 -8.87 -41.83
C LYS A 31 20.23 -9.41 -40.93
N ARG A 32 20.26 -8.94 -39.68
CA ARG A 32 21.17 -9.38 -38.63
C ARG A 32 20.38 -9.68 -37.37
N LEU A 33 20.48 -10.90 -36.84
CA LEU A 33 19.88 -11.28 -35.56
C LEU A 33 21.00 -11.60 -34.56
N VAL A 34 21.05 -10.84 -33.49
CA VAL A 34 22.00 -11.00 -32.39
C VAL A 34 21.24 -11.46 -31.15
N ILE A 35 21.73 -12.49 -30.47
CA ILE A 35 21.16 -12.96 -29.20
C ILE A 35 22.24 -12.88 -28.13
N GLY A 36 21.98 -12.04 -27.14
CA GLY A 36 22.86 -11.87 -25.98
C GLY A 36 22.45 -12.80 -24.85
N ILE A 37 23.40 -13.60 -24.36
CA ILE A 37 23.22 -14.48 -23.21
C ILE A 37 24.29 -14.26 -22.15
N ASP A 38 23.94 -14.55 -20.91
CA ASP A 38 24.86 -14.71 -19.79
C ASP A 38 25.09 -16.22 -19.56
N PRO A 39 26.22 -16.80 -20.00
CA PRO A 39 26.45 -18.24 -19.91
C PRO A 39 26.39 -18.83 -18.50
N GLU A 40 26.64 -18.01 -17.46
CA GLU A 40 26.61 -18.47 -16.08
C GLU A 40 25.18 -18.75 -15.60
N SER A 41 24.17 -18.11 -16.23
CA SER A 41 22.82 -18.08 -15.68
C SER A 41 21.68 -18.32 -16.67
N VAL A 42 21.95 -18.30 -17.98
CA VAL A 42 20.92 -18.44 -19.02
C VAL A 42 20.32 -19.85 -19.03
N GLU A 43 18.99 -19.93 -18.99
CA GLU A 43 18.23 -21.13 -19.30
C GLU A 43 17.86 -21.18 -20.77
N ILE A 44 18.64 -21.94 -21.51
CA ILE A 44 18.49 -22.16 -22.95
C ILE A 44 18.96 -23.56 -23.31
N ASP A 45 18.35 -24.17 -24.32
CA ASP A 45 18.84 -25.45 -24.82
C ASP A 45 19.98 -25.28 -25.84
N PRO A 46 21.24 -25.67 -25.53
CA PRO A 46 22.36 -25.51 -26.45
C PRO A 46 22.20 -26.31 -27.75
N VAL A 47 21.47 -27.43 -27.71
CA VAL A 47 21.21 -28.26 -28.91
C VAL A 47 20.25 -27.53 -29.84
N GLU A 48 19.25 -26.84 -29.30
CA GLU A 48 18.32 -26.04 -30.09
C GLU A 48 18.96 -24.73 -30.58
N ALA A 49 19.81 -24.11 -29.76
CA ALA A 49 20.58 -22.93 -30.14
C ALA A 49 21.51 -23.22 -31.32
N ALA A 50 22.17 -24.39 -31.33
CA ALA A 50 23.02 -24.82 -32.43
C ALA A 50 22.28 -25.07 -33.75
N LYS A 51 20.95 -25.33 -33.70
CA LYS A 51 20.09 -25.51 -34.88
C LYS A 51 19.55 -24.20 -35.45
N LEU A 52 19.84 -23.05 -34.85
CA LEU A 52 19.43 -21.75 -35.37
C LEU A 52 20.47 -21.23 -36.35
N GLU A 53 20.08 -21.12 -37.62
CA GLU A 53 20.90 -20.48 -38.65
C GLU A 53 20.74 -18.96 -38.62
N GLY A 54 21.78 -18.23 -39.01
CA GLY A 54 21.75 -16.77 -39.14
C GLY A 54 21.60 -16.01 -37.81
N VAL A 55 22.06 -16.60 -36.70
CA VAL A 55 22.07 -15.99 -35.37
C VAL A 55 23.50 -15.76 -34.90
N GLU A 56 23.80 -14.55 -34.46
CA GLU A 56 25.03 -14.20 -33.77
C GLU A 56 24.82 -14.30 -32.25
N TRP A 57 25.55 -15.20 -31.59
CA TRP A 57 25.47 -15.36 -30.14
C TRP A 57 26.57 -14.54 -29.46
N VAL A 58 26.20 -13.64 -28.57
CA VAL A 58 27.14 -12.78 -27.83
C VAL A 58 27.04 -12.98 -26.32
N ASN A 59 28.18 -13.04 -25.65
CA ASN A 59 28.32 -13.18 -24.21
C ASN A 59 28.23 -11.79 -23.56
N ILE A 60 27.06 -11.48 -23.02
CA ILE A 60 26.77 -10.19 -22.39
C ILE A 60 27.07 -10.16 -20.88
N ALA A 61 27.63 -11.23 -20.32
CA ALA A 61 28.10 -11.26 -18.93
C ALA A 61 29.34 -10.36 -18.73
N SER A 62 30.11 -10.13 -19.80
CA SER A 62 31.35 -9.35 -19.82
C SER A 62 31.15 -7.86 -20.12
N VAL A 63 29.90 -7.42 -20.34
CA VAL A 63 29.60 -6.01 -20.60
C VAL A 63 29.95 -5.21 -19.34
N PRO A 64 30.84 -4.21 -19.43
CA PRO A 64 31.32 -3.47 -18.26
C PRO A 64 30.16 -2.83 -17.50
N ALA A 65 30.37 -2.60 -16.20
CA ALA A 65 29.36 -2.10 -15.28
C ALA A 65 28.61 -0.90 -15.88
N ILE A 66 27.27 -1.03 -15.97
CA ILE A 66 26.40 0.10 -16.25
C ILE A 66 26.72 1.18 -15.19
N PRO A 67 27.03 2.42 -15.59
CA PRO A 67 27.30 3.48 -14.63
C PRO A 67 26.15 3.55 -13.62
N GLN A 68 26.48 3.64 -12.32
CA GLN A 68 25.53 3.70 -11.18
C GLN A 68 24.97 2.36 -10.65
N ARG A 69 25.45 1.18 -11.07
CA ARG A 69 25.07 -0.08 -10.41
C ARG A 69 25.72 -0.18 -9.01
N ARG A 70 24.91 -0.46 -7.98
CA ARG A 70 25.39 -0.68 -6.59
C ARG A 70 26.44 -1.80 -6.58
N GLU A 71 27.59 -1.55 -5.96
CA GLU A 71 28.60 -2.58 -5.71
C GLU A 71 28.02 -3.71 -4.85
N GLY A 72 28.31 -4.96 -5.19
CA GLY A 72 27.90 -6.15 -4.41
C GLY A 72 26.61 -6.85 -4.86
N ALA A 73 25.85 -6.33 -5.82
CA ALA A 73 24.70 -7.06 -6.37
C ALA A 73 25.15 -8.23 -7.27
N SER A 74 24.53 -9.42 -7.11
CA SER A 74 24.83 -10.62 -7.91
C SER A 74 24.91 -10.30 -9.41
N ARG A 75 25.91 -10.87 -10.10
CA ARG A 75 26.15 -10.68 -11.55
C ARG A 75 25.04 -11.23 -12.45
N TYR A 76 24.00 -11.81 -11.89
CA TYR A 76 22.85 -12.34 -12.61
C TYR A 76 22.18 -11.30 -13.51
N LEU A 77 22.23 -11.53 -14.83
CA LEU A 77 21.55 -10.69 -15.81
C LEU A 77 20.09 -11.11 -15.96
N HIS A 78 19.20 -10.50 -15.17
CA HIS A 78 17.76 -10.78 -15.23
C HIS A 78 16.97 -9.92 -16.23
N ALA A 79 17.62 -8.97 -16.92
CA ALA A 79 16.96 -8.06 -17.85
C ALA A 79 16.43 -8.81 -19.08
N LYS A 80 15.25 -8.41 -19.59
CA LYS A 80 14.69 -8.91 -20.85
C LYS A 80 14.58 -7.76 -21.83
N LEU A 81 15.17 -7.95 -23.00
CA LEU A 81 15.41 -6.87 -23.96
C LEU A 81 15.19 -7.38 -25.37
N PHE A 82 14.40 -6.64 -26.13
CA PHE A 82 14.27 -6.82 -27.57
C PHE A 82 14.51 -5.47 -28.21
N TRP A 83 15.42 -5.40 -29.17
CA TRP A 83 15.65 -4.17 -29.91
C TRP A 83 15.61 -4.46 -31.40
N PHE A 84 14.81 -3.69 -32.12
CA PHE A 84 14.63 -3.80 -33.56
C PHE A 84 15.02 -2.47 -34.19
N ALA A 85 16.16 -2.42 -34.87
CA ALA A 85 16.61 -1.26 -35.62
C ALA A 85 16.32 -1.42 -37.11
N GLY A 86 15.83 -0.36 -37.73
CA GLY A 86 15.77 -0.17 -39.17
C GLY A 86 16.56 1.06 -39.59
N LYS A 87 16.47 1.45 -40.88
CA LYS A 87 17.25 2.58 -41.42
C LYS A 87 16.94 3.94 -40.80
N GLN A 88 15.70 4.16 -40.37
CA GLN A 88 15.21 5.45 -39.85
C GLN A 88 14.44 5.34 -38.54
N GLU A 89 14.13 4.12 -38.12
CA GLU A 89 13.29 3.85 -36.95
C GLU A 89 13.93 2.76 -36.12
N GLU A 90 13.77 2.85 -34.81
CA GLU A 90 14.07 1.77 -33.89
C GLU A 90 12.87 1.50 -32.98
N LEU A 91 12.83 0.29 -32.45
CA LEU A 91 11.86 -0.13 -31.44
C LEU A 91 12.63 -0.89 -30.36
N LEU A 92 12.65 -0.31 -29.17
CA LEU A 92 13.17 -0.95 -27.98
C LEU A 92 11.98 -1.50 -27.18
N VAL A 93 12.04 -2.78 -26.81
CA VAL A 93 11.04 -3.44 -25.98
C VAL A 93 11.73 -4.05 -24.78
N THR A 94 11.29 -3.70 -23.59
CA THR A 94 11.86 -4.18 -22.32
C THR A 94 10.76 -4.36 -21.29
N GLY A 95 10.98 -5.23 -20.30
CA GLY A 95 9.97 -5.51 -19.27
C GLY A 95 10.19 -6.85 -18.59
N SER A 96 9.10 -7.45 -18.10
CA SER A 96 9.13 -8.71 -17.38
C SER A 96 9.12 -9.95 -18.29
N ALA A 97 8.68 -9.83 -19.54
CA ALA A 97 8.52 -10.96 -20.45
C ALA A 97 9.87 -11.57 -20.88
N ASN A 98 10.04 -12.85 -20.57
CA ASN A 98 11.13 -13.66 -21.12
C ASN A 98 10.97 -13.90 -22.63
N PRO A 99 12.08 -14.18 -23.36
CA PRO A 99 12.06 -14.69 -24.73
C PRO A 99 11.33 -16.04 -24.93
N SER A 100 10.01 -16.07 -24.71
CA SER A 100 9.18 -17.27 -24.78
C SER A 100 7.83 -17.04 -25.46
N VAL A 101 7.31 -18.08 -26.12
CA VAL A 101 5.93 -18.12 -26.63
C VAL A 101 4.92 -17.90 -25.52
N ALA A 102 5.14 -18.44 -24.32
CA ALA A 102 4.26 -18.26 -23.17
C ALA A 102 4.06 -16.76 -22.83
N ALA A 103 5.08 -15.94 -22.99
CA ALA A 103 5.00 -14.52 -22.70
C ALA A 103 4.34 -13.70 -23.83
N PHE A 104 4.61 -14.02 -25.09
CA PHE A 104 4.18 -13.17 -26.22
C PHE A 104 3.00 -13.70 -27.03
N PHE A 105 2.88 -15.02 -27.16
CA PHE A 105 2.11 -15.64 -28.25
C PHE A 105 1.18 -16.76 -27.83
N ALA A 106 1.24 -17.26 -26.60
CA ALA A 106 0.33 -18.29 -26.11
C ALA A 106 -1.13 -17.81 -26.18
N ALA A 107 -2.06 -18.75 -26.24
CA ALA A 107 -3.49 -18.45 -26.18
C ALA A 107 -3.83 -17.74 -24.85
N PRO A 108 -4.88 -16.90 -24.78
CA PRO A 108 -5.19 -16.09 -23.59
C PRO A 108 -5.24 -16.87 -22.27
N GLY A 109 -5.70 -18.13 -22.28
CA GLY A 109 -5.76 -18.98 -21.07
C GLY A 109 -4.44 -19.64 -20.65
N ALA A 110 -3.38 -19.51 -21.43
CA ALA A 110 -2.06 -20.12 -21.19
C ALA A 110 -0.91 -19.10 -21.33
N ARG A 111 -1.24 -17.81 -21.45
CA ARG A 111 -0.26 -16.73 -21.61
C ARG A 111 0.12 -16.15 -20.26
N ASN A 112 1.40 -15.86 -20.07
CA ASN A 112 1.88 -15.17 -18.89
C ASN A 112 1.33 -13.74 -18.85
N ALA A 113 1.04 -13.27 -17.64
CA ALA A 113 0.77 -11.86 -17.40
C ALA A 113 2.11 -11.12 -17.27
N GLU A 114 2.44 -10.29 -18.26
CA GLU A 114 3.73 -9.60 -18.35
C GLU A 114 3.52 -8.10 -18.57
N ALA A 115 4.38 -7.28 -17.96
CA ALA A 115 4.43 -5.84 -18.19
C ALA A 115 5.58 -5.52 -19.15
N MET A 116 5.26 -4.88 -20.28
CA MET A 116 6.22 -4.52 -21.32
C MET A 116 6.12 -3.04 -21.67
N VAL A 117 7.27 -2.42 -21.86
CA VAL A 117 7.43 -1.07 -22.37
C VAL A 117 7.99 -1.16 -23.78
N ALA A 118 7.32 -0.50 -24.72
CA ALA A 118 7.76 -0.35 -26.10
C ALA A 118 8.11 1.11 -26.37
N ASP A 119 9.39 1.42 -26.55
CA ASP A 119 9.91 2.76 -26.81
C ASP A 119 10.35 2.90 -28.27
N ARG A 120 9.85 3.95 -28.93
CA ARG A 120 10.17 4.32 -30.31
C ARG A 120 10.94 5.63 -30.42
N ARG A 121 11.30 6.25 -29.29
CA ARG A 121 12.09 7.48 -29.28
C ARG A 121 13.48 7.18 -29.84
N LYS A 122 13.93 8.03 -30.76
CA LYS A 122 15.28 7.97 -31.31
C LYS A 122 16.31 8.15 -30.19
N GLY A 123 17.28 7.25 -30.10
CA GLY A 123 18.34 7.25 -29.08
C GLY A 123 17.98 6.49 -27.80
N ALA A 124 16.79 5.90 -27.68
CA ALA A 124 16.42 5.11 -26.50
C ALA A 124 17.34 3.89 -26.30
N ALA A 125 17.74 3.26 -27.40
CA ALA A 125 18.69 2.14 -27.41
C ALA A 125 20.12 2.58 -27.04
N GLU A 126 20.54 3.74 -27.51
CA GLU A 126 21.85 4.33 -27.21
C GLU A 126 21.98 4.59 -25.70
N LEU A 127 20.93 5.14 -25.08
CA LEU A 127 20.88 5.36 -23.63
C LEU A 127 20.98 4.08 -22.80
N LEU A 128 20.56 2.93 -23.34
CA LEU A 128 20.71 1.61 -22.70
C LEU A 128 22.02 0.90 -23.04
N GLY A 129 22.91 1.54 -23.81
CA GLY A 129 24.19 0.96 -24.20
C GLY A 129 24.05 -0.21 -25.17
N MET A 130 23.03 -0.19 -26.05
CA MET A 130 22.82 -1.26 -27.05
C MET A 130 24.03 -1.53 -27.94
N GLU A 131 24.83 -0.50 -28.22
CA GLU A 131 26.06 -0.66 -29.01
C GLU A 131 27.09 -1.54 -28.29
N ALA A 132 27.22 -1.42 -26.97
CA ALA A 132 28.08 -2.28 -26.17
C ALA A 132 27.56 -3.72 -26.12
N LEU A 133 26.23 -3.92 -26.08
CA LEU A 133 25.64 -5.26 -26.14
C LEU A 133 25.84 -5.95 -27.49
N LEU A 134 25.73 -5.19 -28.60
CA LEU A 134 25.98 -5.70 -29.95
C LEU A 134 27.46 -6.00 -30.23
N GLY A 135 28.35 -5.24 -29.60
CA GLY A 135 29.81 -5.41 -29.66
C GLY A 135 30.38 -6.37 -28.63
N ALA A 136 29.53 -7.03 -27.84
CA ALA A 136 29.97 -7.99 -26.83
C ALA A 136 30.67 -9.19 -27.48
N PRO A 137 31.62 -9.84 -26.77
CA PRO A 137 32.35 -11.00 -27.29
C PRO A 137 31.42 -12.12 -27.74
N ALA A 138 31.81 -12.88 -28.76
CA ALA A 138 31.03 -14.05 -29.17
C ALA A 138 30.98 -15.13 -28.06
N VAL A 139 29.86 -15.84 -27.95
CA VAL A 139 29.76 -17.01 -27.05
C VAL A 139 30.67 -18.12 -27.56
N THR A 140 31.56 -18.58 -26.70
CA THR A 140 32.57 -19.59 -27.04
C THR A 140 32.04 -21.02 -26.85
N ALA A 141 32.76 -22.02 -27.37
CA ALA A 141 32.45 -23.42 -27.08
C ALA A 141 32.54 -23.74 -25.58
N THR A 142 33.45 -23.09 -24.86
CA THR A 142 33.59 -23.23 -23.39
C THR A 142 32.33 -22.74 -22.68
N ASP A 143 31.78 -21.61 -23.10
CA ASP A 143 30.54 -21.06 -22.55
C ASP A 143 29.36 -22.02 -22.77
N TRP A 144 29.20 -22.57 -23.97
CA TRP A 144 28.14 -23.56 -24.26
C TRP A 144 28.30 -24.86 -23.48
N ASN A 145 29.53 -25.30 -23.26
CA ASN A 145 29.82 -26.45 -22.41
C ASN A 145 29.44 -26.19 -20.96
N ALA A 146 29.68 -24.98 -20.44
CA ALA A 146 29.28 -24.57 -19.10
C ALA A 146 27.74 -24.56 -18.95
N VAL A 147 27.02 -23.98 -19.92
CA VAL A 147 25.54 -24.02 -19.96
C VAL A 147 25.03 -25.47 -19.97
N THR A 148 25.64 -26.34 -20.78
CA THR A 148 25.27 -27.76 -20.88
C THR A 148 25.51 -28.50 -19.56
N ALA A 149 26.67 -28.30 -18.95
CA ALA A 149 27.03 -28.92 -17.67
C ALA A 149 26.07 -28.47 -16.56
N ARG A 150 25.77 -27.16 -16.50
CA ARG A 150 24.82 -26.58 -15.54
C ARG A 150 23.42 -27.18 -15.70
N ARG A 151 22.91 -27.30 -16.93
CA ARG A 151 21.60 -27.93 -17.18
C ARG A 151 21.56 -29.42 -16.83
N LYS A 152 22.68 -30.14 -16.95
CA LYS A 152 22.79 -31.55 -16.52
C LYS A 152 22.91 -31.71 -15.01
N ALA A 153 23.59 -30.76 -14.35
CA ALA A 153 23.78 -30.73 -12.90
C ALA A 153 22.57 -30.15 -12.16
N ALA A 154 21.75 -29.35 -12.85
CA ALA A 154 20.44 -28.95 -12.35
C ALA A 154 19.66 -30.22 -12.05
N PRO A 155 19.20 -30.43 -10.81
CA PRO A 155 18.39 -31.59 -10.48
C PRO A 155 17.28 -31.67 -11.51
N SER A 156 17.21 -32.82 -12.20
CA SER A 156 16.11 -33.15 -13.10
C SER A 156 14.85 -32.66 -12.44
N ALA A 157 14.13 -31.73 -13.10
CA ALA A 157 12.93 -31.08 -12.58
C ALA A 157 12.28 -32.05 -11.61
N ILE A 158 12.38 -31.74 -10.30
CA ILE A 158 11.82 -32.56 -9.21
C ILE A 158 10.52 -33.04 -9.79
N ALA A 159 10.40 -34.35 -10.08
CA ALA A 159 9.19 -34.93 -10.65
C ALA A 159 8.08 -34.27 -9.87
N GLU A 160 7.31 -33.37 -10.49
CA GLU A 160 6.54 -32.37 -9.75
C GLU A 160 5.68 -33.16 -8.77
N GLU A 161 6.13 -33.26 -7.51
CA GLU A 161 5.32 -33.74 -6.41
C GLU A 161 4.15 -32.81 -6.54
N SER A 162 2.99 -33.31 -6.93
CA SER A 162 1.84 -32.49 -7.27
C SER A 162 1.59 -31.55 -6.11
N ARG A 163 2.08 -30.30 -6.25
CA ARG A 163 2.08 -29.34 -5.16
C ARG A 163 0.71 -28.72 -5.18
N HIS A 164 -0.09 -29.07 -4.20
CA HIS A 164 -1.37 -28.41 -4.04
C HIS A 164 -1.11 -27.04 -3.41
N ILE A 165 -1.15 -25.98 -4.22
CA ILE A 165 -0.96 -24.60 -3.79
C ILE A 165 -2.32 -23.98 -3.49
N CYS A 166 -2.48 -23.48 -2.27
CA CYS A 166 -3.69 -22.81 -1.79
C CYS A 166 -3.31 -21.41 -1.26
N ILE A 167 -4.26 -20.48 -1.26
CA ILE A 167 -4.09 -19.15 -0.65
C ILE A 167 -4.92 -19.10 0.64
N ALA A 168 -4.35 -18.56 1.70
CA ALA A 168 -5.10 -18.29 2.93
C ALA A 168 -4.89 -16.86 3.44
N THR A 169 -5.94 -16.27 4.00
CA THR A 169 -5.89 -14.94 4.63
C THR A 169 -5.89 -15.07 6.15
N PRO A 170 -5.07 -14.31 6.89
CA PRO A 170 -5.11 -14.30 8.35
C PRO A 170 -6.51 -13.95 8.90
N THR A 171 -6.86 -14.54 10.03
CA THR A 171 -8.08 -14.29 10.81
C THR A 171 -7.70 -14.20 12.29
N PRO A 172 -8.56 -13.69 13.19
CA PRO A 172 -8.21 -13.55 14.61
C PRO A 172 -7.70 -14.85 15.27
N THR A 173 -8.17 -16.02 14.84
CA THR A 173 -7.80 -17.31 15.44
C THR A 173 -6.84 -18.15 14.59
N GLY A 174 -6.41 -17.65 13.42
CA GLY A 174 -5.52 -18.37 12.51
C GLY A 174 -5.67 -17.92 11.06
N PHE A 175 -6.16 -18.77 10.16
CA PHE A 175 -6.28 -18.47 8.73
C PHE A 175 -7.57 -19.01 8.10
N LEU A 176 -8.01 -18.35 7.02
CA LEU A 176 -9.09 -18.81 6.15
C LEU A 176 -8.51 -19.10 4.76
N ALA A 177 -8.50 -20.37 4.37
CA ALA A 177 -8.10 -20.82 3.04
C ALA A 177 -9.20 -20.56 2.00
N GLN A 178 -8.80 -20.23 0.77
CA GLN A 178 -9.71 -19.99 -0.36
C GLN A 178 -10.37 -21.28 -0.86
N GLU A 179 -9.74 -22.43 -0.59
CA GLU A 179 -10.23 -23.75 -0.95
C GLU A 179 -10.30 -24.64 0.30
N PRO A 180 -11.26 -25.59 0.36
CA PRO A 180 -11.42 -26.46 1.50
C PRO A 180 -10.24 -27.44 1.63
N LEU A 181 -9.53 -27.33 2.75
CA LEU A 181 -8.47 -28.28 3.14
C LEU A 181 -9.03 -29.42 3.98
N ARG A 182 -8.32 -30.56 4.01
CA ARG A 182 -8.71 -31.73 4.79
C ARG A 182 -8.67 -31.43 6.29
N VAL A 183 -9.78 -31.67 6.99
CA VAL A 183 -9.86 -31.53 8.46
C VAL A 183 -8.83 -32.44 9.14
N GLY A 184 -8.14 -31.89 10.13
CA GLY A 184 -7.05 -32.53 10.86
C GLY A 184 -5.67 -32.47 10.16
N LEU A 185 -5.57 -31.81 9.00
CA LEU A 185 -4.28 -31.53 8.38
C LEU A 185 -3.49 -30.53 9.24
N VAL A 186 -2.22 -30.85 9.49
CA VAL A 186 -1.29 -30.01 10.25
C VAL A 186 -0.28 -29.41 9.27
N LEU A 187 -0.23 -28.08 9.20
CA LEU A 187 0.63 -27.32 8.31
C LEU A 187 1.65 -26.54 9.14
N ARG A 188 2.93 -26.65 8.80
CA ARG A 188 4.02 -25.95 9.48
C ARG A 188 4.15 -24.54 8.94
N GLY A 189 4.08 -23.55 9.82
CA GLY A 189 4.30 -22.15 9.47
C GLY A 189 5.77 -21.81 9.34
N ALA A 190 6.12 -21.18 8.23
CA ALA A 190 7.46 -20.67 7.93
C ALA A 190 7.43 -19.15 7.81
N GLY A 191 8.31 -18.48 8.54
CA GLY A 191 8.49 -17.03 8.56
C GLY A 191 9.53 -16.53 7.56
N ASP A 192 10.17 -15.40 7.87
CA ASP A 192 11.27 -14.88 7.06
C ASP A 192 12.46 -15.85 7.07
N MET A 193 13.12 -16.03 5.91
CA MET A 193 14.25 -16.97 5.73
C MET A 193 13.91 -18.42 6.14
N ASP A 194 12.67 -18.84 5.93
CA ASP A 194 12.15 -20.19 6.24
C ASP A 194 12.24 -20.55 7.74
N ALA A 195 12.24 -19.55 8.63
CA ALA A 195 12.27 -19.77 10.07
C ALA A 195 11.00 -20.52 10.54
N PRO A 196 11.11 -21.64 11.27
CA PRO A 196 9.94 -22.38 11.74
C PRO A 196 9.23 -21.60 12.86
N LEU A 197 7.93 -21.39 12.72
CA LEU A 197 7.13 -20.60 13.66
C LEU A 197 6.13 -21.43 14.47
N GLY A 198 5.91 -22.69 14.10
CA GLY A 198 4.96 -23.60 14.74
C GLY A 198 3.94 -24.15 13.75
N ASP A 199 2.89 -24.78 14.27
CA ASP A 199 1.90 -25.51 13.46
C ASP A 199 0.56 -24.78 13.40
N ALA A 200 -0.11 -24.89 12.25
CA ALA A 200 -1.49 -24.51 12.01
C ALA A 200 -2.32 -25.78 11.71
N VAL A 201 -3.50 -25.92 12.29
CA VAL A 201 -4.33 -27.12 12.18
C VAL A 201 -5.66 -26.79 11.52
N VAL A 202 -6.01 -27.52 10.46
CA VAL A 202 -7.31 -27.39 9.80
C VAL A 202 -8.39 -27.97 10.72
N ARG A 203 -9.22 -27.12 11.34
CA ARG A 203 -10.31 -27.56 12.22
C ARG A 203 -11.61 -27.79 11.47
N GLU A 204 -11.87 -26.94 10.48
CA GLU A 204 -13.03 -27.02 9.61
C GLU A 204 -12.57 -26.84 8.16
N ALA A 205 -13.43 -27.19 7.20
CA ALA A 205 -13.09 -27.07 5.78
C ALA A 205 -12.72 -25.62 5.44
N GLY A 206 -11.42 -25.38 5.25
CA GLY A 206 -10.86 -24.06 4.93
C GLY A 206 -10.56 -23.16 6.14
N VAL A 207 -10.82 -23.59 7.38
CA VAL A 207 -10.47 -22.82 8.61
C VAL A 207 -9.30 -23.48 9.32
N LEU A 208 -8.23 -22.73 9.47
CA LEU A 208 -6.99 -23.15 10.11
C LEU A 208 -6.87 -22.40 11.44
N ASP A 209 -6.75 -23.13 12.53
CA ASP A 209 -6.36 -22.54 13.81
C ASP A 209 -4.85 -22.53 13.92
N ALA A 210 -4.28 -21.40 14.34
CA ALA A 210 -2.85 -21.25 14.49
C ALA A 210 -2.52 -20.37 15.71
N PRO A 211 -1.41 -20.63 16.43
CA PRO A 211 -0.90 -19.72 17.45
C PRO A 211 -0.62 -18.33 16.87
N ASP A 212 -0.71 -17.29 17.68
CA ASP A 212 -0.46 -15.90 17.26
C ASP A 212 0.90 -15.74 16.55
N ALA A 213 1.95 -16.40 17.05
CA ALA A 213 3.27 -16.38 16.43
C ALA A 213 3.28 -16.90 14.98
N VAL A 214 2.50 -17.95 14.69
CA VAL A 214 2.34 -18.50 13.34
C VAL A 214 1.45 -17.57 12.51
N ARG A 215 0.30 -17.13 13.06
CA ARG A 215 -0.63 -16.21 12.40
C ARG A 215 0.07 -14.93 11.93
N ASP A 216 0.87 -14.35 12.80
CA ASP A 216 1.47 -13.02 12.58
C ASP A 216 2.80 -13.10 11.83
N GLY A 217 3.57 -14.17 12.02
CA GLY A 217 4.89 -14.32 11.42
C GLY A 217 4.94 -15.13 10.11
N ALA A 218 4.00 -16.06 9.87
CA ALA A 218 4.14 -16.98 8.74
C ALA A 218 3.93 -16.28 7.39
N ARG A 219 4.83 -16.55 6.44
CA ARG A 219 4.74 -16.19 5.02
C ARG A 219 4.01 -17.26 4.22
N TYR A 220 4.22 -18.51 4.60
CA TYR A 220 3.52 -19.66 4.06
C TYR A 220 3.40 -20.75 5.13
N LEU A 221 2.47 -21.68 4.91
CA LEU A 221 2.31 -22.89 5.70
C LEU A 221 2.55 -24.08 4.76
N GLU A 222 3.29 -25.10 5.19
CA GLU A 222 3.55 -26.28 4.38
C GLU A 222 3.30 -27.58 5.13
N GLU A 223 2.80 -28.58 4.40
CA GLU A 223 2.77 -29.97 4.85
C GLU A 223 3.45 -30.82 3.78
N ARG A 224 4.45 -31.60 4.21
CA ARG A 224 5.15 -32.56 3.38
C ARG A 224 4.87 -33.95 3.92
N SER A 225 4.13 -34.76 3.17
CA SER A 225 3.96 -36.18 3.43
C SER A 225 4.33 -37.01 2.20
N ALA A 226 4.41 -38.33 2.38
CA ALA A 226 4.68 -39.26 1.30
C ALA A 226 3.58 -39.28 0.22
N ASP A 227 2.38 -38.79 0.56
CA ASP A 227 1.18 -38.81 -0.28
C ASP A 227 0.92 -37.45 -1.00
N GLY A 228 1.68 -36.40 -0.67
CA GLY A 228 1.55 -35.09 -1.31
C GLY A 228 2.27 -33.96 -0.60
N HIS A 229 2.39 -32.83 -1.29
CA HIS A 229 2.96 -31.60 -0.76
C HIS A 229 1.92 -30.48 -0.86
N THR A 230 1.44 -30.00 0.28
CA THR A 230 0.49 -28.90 0.36
C THR A 230 1.23 -27.62 0.74
N LEU A 231 1.13 -26.58 -0.08
CA LEU A 231 1.68 -25.25 0.20
C LEU A 231 0.54 -24.24 0.31
N VAL A 232 0.39 -23.62 1.47
CA VAL A 232 -0.59 -22.57 1.71
C VAL A 232 0.13 -21.23 1.81
N VAL A 233 -0.05 -20.37 0.81
CA VAL A 233 0.54 -19.03 0.80
C VAL A 233 -0.30 -18.08 1.65
N VAL A 234 0.33 -17.40 2.61
CA VAL A 234 -0.36 -16.44 3.48
C VAL A 234 -0.48 -15.10 2.76
N HIS A 235 -1.70 -14.74 2.37
CA HIS A 235 -2.02 -13.48 1.71
C HIS A 235 -2.42 -12.43 2.75
N ARG A 236 -1.49 -11.53 3.08
CA ARG A 236 -1.71 -10.40 3.99
C ARG A 236 -2.27 -9.21 3.23
N THR A 237 -3.59 -9.21 3.04
CA THR A 237 -4.30 -8.18 2.29
C THR A 237 -4.04 -6.77 2.81
N GLU A 238 -3.86 -6.61 4.12
CA GLU A 238 -3.52 -5.33 4.75
C GLU A 238 -2.11 -4.85 4.41
N ASP A 239 -1.11 -5.74 4.38
CA ASP A 239 0.28 -5.39 4.06
C ASP A 239 0.49 -5.09 2.57
N ILE A 240 -0.29 -5.74 1.72
CA ILE A 240 -0.28 -5.50 0.28
C ILE A 240 -1.00 -4.18 -0.05
N ALA A 241 -2.11 -3.89 0.63
CA ALA A 241 -2.78 -2.60 0.54
C ALA A 241 -1.86 -1.44 0.95
N LYS A 242 -1.10 -1.60 2.05
CA LYS A 242 -0.07 -0.63 2.50
C LYS A 242 0.96 -0.26 1.41
N ASN A 243 1.20 -1.13 0.43
CA ASN A 243 2.20 -0.93 -0.63
C ASN A 243 1.64 -0.47 -1.98
N LEU A 244 0.32 -0.40 -2.16
CA LEU A 244 -0.35 -0.08 -3.44
C LEU A 244 -0.58 1.43 -3.68
N GLY A 245 -0.12 2.31 -2.79
CA GLY A 245 -0.29 3.76 -2.91
C GLY A 245 0.76 4.46 -3.79
N GLY A 246 0.33 5.26 -4.79
CA GLY A 246 1.18 6.02 -5.72
C GLY A 246 2.19 6.99 -5.07
N ASP A 247 3.07 7.60 -5.88
CA ASP A 247 4.27 8.35 -5.44
C ASP A 247 4.05 9.37 -4.31
N THR A 248 2.86 9.97 -4.23
CA THR A 248 2.52 10.93 -3.16
C THR A 248 2.30 10.25 -1.80
N ARG A 249 1.75 9.03 -1.78
CA ARG A 249 1.58 8.21 -0.56
C ARG A 249 2.91 7.59 -0.10
N LYS A 250 3.80 7.28 -1.05
CA LYS A 250 5.18 6.88 -0.78
C LYS A 250 6.01 8.03 -0.20
N ALA A 251 5.83 9.25 -0.73
CA ALA A 251 6.46 10.47 -0.20
C ALA A 251 5.95 10.80 1.22
N LEU A 252 4.66 10.62 1.51
CA LEU A 252 4.12 10.77 2.87
C LEU A 252 4.76 9.75 3.84
N ARG A 253 4.95 8.49 3.42
CA ARG A 253 5.68 7.47 4.20
C ARG A 253 7.16 7.82 4.42
N GLN A 254 7.83 8.44 3.45
CA GLN A 254 9.20 8.90 3.62
C GLN A 254 9.30 10.10 4.57
N ALA A 255 8.36 11.06 4.47
CA ALA A 255 8.26 12.18 5.42
C ALA A 255 7.96 11.69 6.85
N LEU A 256 7.19 10.61 6.99
CA LEU A 256 6.96 9.93 8.27
C LEU A 256 8.19 9.22 8.83
N GLY A 257 9.11 8.77 7.98
CA GLY A 257 10.40 8.23 8.40
C GLY A 257 11.35 9.31 8.89
N ALA A 258 11.37 10.46 8.23
CA ALA A 258 12.25 11.57 8.55
C ALA A 258 11.84 12.37 9.82
N LEU A 259 10.63 12.15 10.32
CA LEU A 259 10.11 12.83 11.52
C LEU A 259 10.72 12.32 12.84
N GLU A 260 11.35 11.14 12.85
CA GLU A 260 12.18 10.67 14.00
C GLU A 260 13.43 11.55 14.20
N GLU A 261 13.87 12.27 13.15
CA GLU A 261 15.13 13.00 13.15
C GLU A 261 14.96 14.52 13.37
N ASP A 262 13.80 15.12 13.05
CA ASP A 262 13.58 16.58 13.09
C ASP A 262 12.11 17.02 13.31
N PRO A 263 11.78 17.64 14.47
CA PRO A 263 10.44 18.20 14.78
C PRO A 263 9.98 19.33 13.83
N THR A 264 10.88 19.98 13.09
CA THR A 264 10.54 21.06 12.15
C THR A 264 9.82 20.53 10.89
N GLN A 265 9.82 19.21 10.67
CA GLN A 265 9.18 18.58 9.51
C GLN A 265 7.66 18.38 9.65
N LEU A 266 7.07 18.73 10.81
CA LEU A 266 5.62 18.70 11.03
C LEU A 266 4.86 19.55 9.98
N GLU A 267 5.42 20.69 9.57
CA GLU A 267 4.80 21.54 8.56
C GLU A 267 4.76 20.87 7.17
N ALA A 268 5.87 20.22 6.78
CA ALA A 268 5.97 19.53 5.50
C ALA A 268 5.01 18.34 5.45
N LEU A 269 4.88 17.63 6.57
CA LEU A 269 3.98 16.51 6.73
C LEU A 269 2.50 16.93 6.66
N LEU A 270 2.10 18.00 7.36
CA LEU A 270 0.73 18.53 7.26
C LEU A 270 0.36 18.98 5.84
N LYS A 271 1.32 19.57 5.11
CA LYS A 271 1.12 19.97 3.70
C LYS A 271 0.97 18.76 2.76
N LEU A 272 1.74 17.69 3.02
CA LEU A 272 1.63 16.42 2.28
C LEU A 272 0.31 15.71 2.59
N THR A 273 -0.12 15.70 3.85
CA THR A 273 -1.41 15.17 4.28
C THR A 273 -2.57 15.93 3.64
N GLU A 274 -2.54 17.26 3.63
CA GLU A 274 -3.54 18.09 2.93
C GLU A 274 -3.60 17.71 1.43
N LYS A 275 -2.45 17.57 0.77
CA LYS A 275 -2.38 17.18 -0.64
C LYS A 275 -2.98 15.79 -0.87
N VAL A 276 -2.68 14.82 -0.02
CA VAL A 276 -3.21 13.45 -0.16
C VAL A 276 -4.72 13.40 0.07
N ILE A 277 -5.25 14.15 1.06
CA ILE A 277 -6.69 14.20 1.37
C ILE A 277 -7.50 14.82 0.22
N PHE A 278 -6.98 15.87 -0.42
CA PHE A 278 -7.77 16.65 -1.36
C PHE A 278 -7.44 16.44 -2.85
N ASP A 279 -6.19 16.10 -3.22
CA ASP A 279 -5.77 15.97 -4.63
C ASP A 279 -5.85 14.53 -5.17
N SER A 280 -6.16 13.53 -4.34
CA SER A 280 -6.24 12.13 -4.78
C SER A 280 -7.61 11.81 -5.40
N ASP A 281 -7.72 11.80 -6.73
CA ASP A 281 -8.90 11.28 -7.43
C ASP A 281 -9.02 9.74 -7.39
N ASP A 282 -7.97 9.04 -6.91
CA ASP A 282 -7.90 7.57 -6.84
C ASP A 282 -8.62 6.94 -5.61
N VAL A 283 -9.15 7.72 -4.68
CA VAL A 283 -9.66 7.18 -3.39
C VAL A 283 -11.03 6.50 -3.54
N VAL A 284 -11.81 6.83 -4.58
CA VAL A 284 -13.12 6.21 -4.80
C VAL A 284 -13.34 6.00 -6.29
N ARG A 285 -13.06 4.79 -6.79
CA ARG A 285 -13.68 4.32 -8.04
C ARG A 285 -15.18 4.20 -7.79
N THR A 286 -15.92 5.26 -8.07
CA THR A 286 -17.39 5.37 -7.92
C THR A 286 -18.15 4.74 -9.10
N THR A 287 -17.64 3.66 -9.70
CA THR A 287 -18.37 2.97 -10.77
C THR A 287 -19.21 1.85 -10.15
N PRO A 288 -20.55 1.98 -10.08
CA PRO A 288 -21.40 0.88 -9.64
C PRO A 288 -21.36 -0.22 -10.71
N LEU A 289 -20.69 -1.33 -10.42
CA LEU A 289 -20.85 -2.57 -11.19
C LEU A 289 -22.27 -3.09 -10.91
N ARG A 290 -23.18 -2.84 -11.85
CA ARG A 290 -24.53 -3.43 -11.85
C ARG A 290 -24.44 -4.95 -11.65
N PRO A 291 -25.32 -5.55 -10.82
CA PRO A 291 -25.43 -6.99 -10.77
C PRO A 291 -25.98 -7.48 -12.12
N ALA A 292 -25.20 -8.27 -12.84
CA ALA A 292 -25.68 -9.00 -14.01
C ALA A 292 -26.73 -10.01 -13.53
N THR A 293 -28.01 -9.66 -13.74
CA THR A 293 -29.10 -10.63 -13.74
C THR A 293 -29.00 -11.44 -15.02
N ALA A 294 -29.10 -12.77 -14.87
CA ALA A 294 -28.98 -13.71 -15.96
C ALA A 294 -30.18 -13.60 -16.93
N ALA A 295 -29.90 -13.42 -18.22
CA ALA A 295 -30.51 -14.13 -19.34
C ALA A 295 -30.02 -13.55 -20.69
N GLY A 296 -29.62 -14.44 -21.62
CA GLY A 296 -29.49 -14.13 -23.05
C GLY A 296 -28.06 -14.19 -23.58
N ALA A 297 -27.76 -15.25 -24.32
CA ALA A 297 -26.53 -15.45 -25.05
C ALA A 297 -26.31 -14.35 -26.11
N ASP A 298 -25.09 -13.79 -26.15
CA ASP A 298 -24.30 -13.63 -27.37
C ASP A 298 -22.86 -13.26 -27.01
N HIS A 299 -21.92 -13.91 -27.70
CA HIS A 299 -20.47 -13.75 -27.50
C HIS A 299 -19.96 -12.45 -28.11
N GLU A 300 -19.45 -11.54 -27.29
CA GLU A 300 -18.49 -10.51 -27.70
C GLU A 300 -17.18 -10.61 -26.91
N ALA A 301 -16.08 -10.38 -27.64
CA ALA A 301 -14.70 -10.62 -27.25
C ALA A 301 -14.28 -9.79 -26.02
N GLY A 302 -13.87 -10.50 -24.96
CA GLY A 302 -13.48 -9.89 -23.69
C GLY A 302 -12.18 -9.08 -23.77
N GLN A 303 -12.27 -7.82 -23.37
CA GLN A 303 -11.12 -6.97 -23.04
C GLN A 303 -10.28 -7.59 -21.92
N ALA A 304 -8.96 -7.43 -22.03
CA ALA A 304 -8.00 -7.83 -21.00
C ALA A 304 -8.27 -7.09 -19.67
N PRO A 305 -8.05 -7.74 -18.51
CA PRO A 305 -8.25 -7.09 -17.21
C PRO A 305 -7.21 -5.99 -16.99
N ALA A 306 -7.67 -4.83 -16.51
CA ALA A 306 -6.84 -3.65 -16.24
C ALA A 306 -5.93 -3.79 -14.99
N SER A 307 -5.93 -4.95 -14.32
CA SER A 307 -5.14 -5.24 -13.12
C SER A 307 -5.09 -6.75 -12.84
N LEU A 308 -3.97 -7.22 -12.27
CA LEU A 308 -3.82 -8.56 -11.68
C LEU A 308 -4.40 -8.65 -10.26
N ALA A 309 -4.98 -7.57 -9.74
CA ALA A 309 -5.71 -7.60 -8.48
C ALA A 309 -7.01 -8.41 -8.67
N LEU A 310 -6.95 -9.69 -8.32
CA LEU A 310 -8.14 -10.51 -8.14
C LEU A 310 -8.92 -9.96 -6.95
N SER A 311 -10.14 -9.47 -7.21
CA SER A 311 -11.11 -9.25 -6.13
C SER A 311 -11.47 -10.62 -5.56
N ALA A 312 -11.01 -10.92 -4.36
CA ALA A 312 -11.37 -12.13 -3.62
C ALA A 312 -12.80 -12.02 -3.06
N ALA A 313 -13.78 -11.66 -3.89
CA ALA A 313 -15.19 -11.84 -3.57
C ALA A 313 -15.56 -13.32 -3.80
N GLY A 314 -15.05 -14.18 -2.92
CA GLY A 314 -15.56 -15.52 -2.71
C GLY A 314 -16.99 -15.49 -2.17
N ARG A 315 -17.76 -16.52 -2.51
CA ARG A 315 -19.21 -16.67 -2.29
C ARG A 315 -19.69 -16.20 -0.90
N LYS A 316 -20.88 -15.57 -0.95
CA LYS A 316 -21.73 -15.16 0.18
C LYS A 316 -21.79 -16.23 1.28
N SER A 317 -21.02 -16.01 2.34
CA SER A 317 -21.37 -16.48 3.67
C SER A 317 -22.00 -15.30 4.42
N SER A 318 -23.23 -15.50 4.86
CA SER A 318 -24.05 -14.51 5.55
C SER A 318 -23.53 -14.25 6.96
N ALA A 319 -22.68 -13.23 7.11
CA ALA A 319 -22.52 -12.49 8.35
C ALA A 319 -22.04 -11.08 7.99
N ARG A 320 -22.68 -10.06 8.56
CA ARG A 320 -22.37 -8.63 8.39
C ARG A 320 -20.85 -8.40 8.44
N ARG A 321 -20.20 -8.27 7.28
CA ARG A 321 -18.86 -7.68 7.17
C ARG A 321 -19.03 -6.36 6.44
N THR A 322 -18.88 -5.29 7.21
CA THR A 322 -18.72 -3.91 6.77
C THR A 322 -17.67 -3.88 5.65
N ARG A 323 -18.10 -3.44 4.47
CA ARG A 323 -17.23 -3.38 3.29
C ARG A 323 -16.25 -2.22 3.47
N SER A 324 -15.05 -2.51 3.96
CA SER A 324 -13.92 -1.58 3.93
C SER A 324 -13.52 -1.32 2.48
N LEU A 325 -13.56 -0.06 2.07
CA LEU A 325 -13.16 0.39 0.76
C LEU A 325 -11.77 1.02 0.83
N ALA A 326 -11.14 1.21 -0.33
CA ALA A 326 -9.75 1.64 -0.55
C ALA A 326 -9.31 2.98 0.13
N SER A 327 -10.15 3.59 0.95
CA SER A 327 -9.88 4.69 1.87
C SER A 327 -9.20 4.24 3.18
N GLY A 328 -9.28 2.94 3.52
CA GLY A 328 -8.58 2.36 4.67
C GLY A 328 -7.08 2.65 4.66
N ASP A 329 -6.43 2.76 3.50
CA ASP A 329 -5.01 3.10 3.39
C ASP A 329 -4.68 4.51 3.91
N ILE A 330 -5.56 5.50 3.74
CA ILE A 330 -5.32 6.85 4.25
C ILE A 330 -5.51 6.87 5.76
N VAL A 331 -6.51 6.16 6.27
CA VAL A 331 -6.76 6.02 7.71
C VAL A 331 -5.62 5.24 8.39
N VAL A 332 -5.14 4.16 7.77
CA VAL A 332 -3.97 3.37 8.23
C VAL A 332 -2.67 4.16 8.11
N LEU A 333 -2.51 5.02 7.09
CA LEU A 333 -1.36 5.92 6.98
C LEU A 333 -1.42 7.04 8.01
N LEU A 334 -2.61 7.57 8.29
CA LEU A 334 -2.84 8.50 9.39
C LEU A 334 -2.60 7.79 10.72
N ASP A 335 -2.95 6.51 10.87
CA ASP A 335 -2.71 5.72 12.10
C ASP A 335 -1.23 5.35 12.28
N ALA A 336 -0.51 5.08 11.20
CA ALA A 336 0.93 4.95 11.20
C ALA A 336 1.62 6.30 11.56
N LEU A 337 1.05 7.41 11.09
CA LEU A 337 1.43 8.78 11.49
C LEU A 337 1.10 9.02 12.97
N MET A 338 -0.05 8.55 13.47
CA MET A 338 -0.46 8.60 14.88
C MET A 338 0.51 7.84 15.79
N ARG A 339 0.92 6.63 15.38
CA ARG A 339 1.84 5.79 16.15
C ARG A 339 3.28 6.32 16.13
N ARG A 340 3.78 6.79 14.98
CA ARG A 340 5.15 7.29 14.83
C ARG A 340 5.35 8.69 15.42
N LEU A 341 4.37 9.59 15.29
CA LEU A 341 4.36 10.82 16.10
C LEU A 341 4.27 10.47 17.58
N GLY A 342 3.50 9.44 17.95
CA GLY A 342 3.44 8.80 19.28
C GLY A 342 4.80 8.45 19.87
N GLU A 343 5.59 7.71 19.11
CA GLU A 343 6.88 7.13 19.51
C GLU A 343 8.05 8.13 19.41
N GLY A 344 8.04 9.05 18.44
CA GLY A 344 9.19 9.92 18.10
C GLY A 344 9.53 11.09 19.04
N LEU A 345 8.80 11.29 20.16
CA LEU A 345 9.15 12.34 21.14
C LEU A 345 9.70 11.78 22.47
N THR A 346 9.87 10.46 22.62
CA THR A 346 10.51 9.91 23.82
C THR A 346 12.02 10.09 23.77
N THR A 347 12.51 11.20 24.29
CA THR A 347 13.93 11.36 24.62
C THR A 347 14.22 10.69 25.96
N THR A 348 14.67 9.44 25.91
CA THR A 348 15.62 8.90 26.90
C THR A 348 16.51 7.89 26.19
N SER A 349 17.67 8.35 25.69
CA SER A 349 18.75 7.43 25.37
C SER A 349 19.23 6.82 26.69
N SER A 350 19.11 5.50 26.82
CA SER A 350 19.82 4.77 27.87
C SER A 350 21.29 4.70 27.46
N PRO A 351 22.27 5.00 28.34
CA PRO A 351 23.67 4.89 27.98
C PRO A 351 24.02 3.42 27.79
N ARG A 352 24.52 3.07 26.60
CA ARG A 352 25.14 1.78 26.32
C ARG A 352 26.41 1.69 27.19
N PRO A 353 26.71 0.57 27.88
CA PRO A 353 27.98 0.43 28.58
C PRO A 353 29.11 0.45 27.55
N ARG A 354 30.03 1.40 27.70
CA ARG A 354 31.22 1.53 26.85
C ARG A 354 32.17 0.38 27.12
N SER A 355 32.78 -0.16 26.06
CA SER A 355 33.88 -1.13 26.16
C SER A 355 35.17 -0.43 26.59
N GLU A 356 36.00 -1.14 27.36
CA GLU A 356 37.27 -0.68 27.98
C GLU A 356 38.33 -0.13 27.01
N GLU A 357 38.10 -0.17 25.69
CA GLU A 357 39.04 0.31 24.67
C GLU A 357 38.91 1.82 24.34
N GLU A 358 37.92 2.53 24.90
CA GLU A 358 37.75 3.99 24.69
C GLU A 358 38.33 4.86 25.84
N GLU A 359 39.02 4.28 26.83
CA GLU A 359 39.50 5.01 28.03
C GLU A 359 41.02 5.33 28.00
N ILE A 360 41.61 5.50 26.82
CA ILE A 360 43.03 5.90 26.73
C ILE A 360 43.23 7.05 25.73
N GLY A 361 43.24 8.26 26.29
CA GLY A 361 43.98 9.39 25.75
C GLY A 361 43.18 10.39 24.90
N ALA A 362 42.56 11.37 25.54
CA ALA A 362 42.78 12.79 25.27
C ALA A 362 41.84 13.62 26.16
N ASP A 363 42.39 14.08 27.29
CA ASP A 363 41.90 15.25 27.99
C ASP A 363 42.13 16.51 27.12
N GLU A 364 41.18 17.44 27.23
CA GLU A 364 41.28 18.87 26.92
C GLU A 364 41.48 19.31 25.45
N GLU A 365 40.38 19.47 24.72
CA GLU A 365 40.19 20.66 23.89
C GLU A 365 38.71 21.08 23.89
N GLU A 366 38.47 22.27 24.44
CA GLU A 366 37.19 22.94 24.57
C GLU A 366 36.65 23.32 23.18
N GLY A 367 35.71 22.53 22.65
CA GLY A 367 35.04 22.78 21.38
C GLY A 367 33.57 22.42 21.51
N GLY A 368 32.74 23.43 21.79
CA GLY A 368 31.33 23.29 22.18
C GLY A 368 30.56 22.25 21.39
N GLU A 369 29.96 21.30 22.12
CA GLU A 369 28.77 20.60 21.65
C GLU A 369 27.79 21.67 21.16
N LEU A 370 27.51 21.69 19.86
CA LEU A 370 26.39 22.42 19.28
C LEU A 370 25.14 21.91 19.98
N ALA A 371 24.78 22.54 21.10
CA ALA A 371 23.49 22.42 21.73
C ALA A 371 22.49 22.70 20.61
N ARG A 372 21.83 21.65 20.10
CA ARG A 372 20.72 21.79 19.17
C ARG A 372 19.76 22.74 19.85
N GLN A 373 19.64 23.95 19.30
CA GLN A 373 18.69 24.95 19.81
C GLN A 373 17.32 24.26 19.84
N ALA A 374 16.70 24.26 21.02
CA ALA A 374 15.35 23.73 21.16
C ALA A 374 14.47 24.41 20.10
N PRO A 375 13.68 23.66 19.32
CA PRO A 375 12.83 24.24 18.30
C PRO A 375 11.90 25.29 18.93
N ASP A 376 11.67 26.39 18.22
CA ASP A 376 10.74 27.42 18.68
C ASP A 376 9.30 26.90 18.56
N PHE A 377 8.82 26.31 19.65
CA PHE A 377 7.48 25.71 19.75
C PHE A 377 6.36 26.73 19.49
N GLU A 378 6.59 28.02 19.72
CA GLU A 378 5.60 29.08 19.44
C GLU A 378 5.45 29.29 17.93
N VAL A 379 6.57 29.36 17.21
CA VAL A 379 6.58 29.46 15.73
C VAL A 379 5.95 28.21 15.10
N LEU A 380 6.25 27.02 15.63
CA LEU A 380 5.65 25.77 15.18
C LEU A 380 4.14 25.72 15.46
N ALA A 381 3.68 26.15 16.64
CA ALA A 381 2.25 26.21 16.96
C ALA A 381 1.49 27.19 16.05
N LYS A 382 2.09 28.37 15.77
CA LYS A 382 1.51 29.36 14.85
C LYS A 382 1.43 28.83 13.42
N ALA A 383 2.47 28.16 12.94
CA ALA A 383 2.47 27.53 11.63
C ALA A 383 1.43 26.42 11.54
N CYS A 384 1.34 25.57 12.56
CA CYS A 384 0.35 24.48 12.67
C CYS A 384 -1.08 25.02 12.61
N ARG A 385 -1.43 25.99 13.45
CA ARG A 385 -2.75 26.66 13.44
C ARG A 385 -3.10 27.22 12.06
N GLY A 386 -2.16 27.90 11.41
CA GLY A 386 -2.36 28.44 10.05
C GLY A 386 -2.57 27.37 8.97
N LYS A 387 -2.13 26.13 9.19
CA LYS A 387 -2.38 24.98 8.28
C LYS A 387 -3.69 24.29 8.63
N VAL A 388 -3.99 24.08 9.90
CA VAL A 388 -5.27 23.50 10.35
C VAL A 388 -6.43 24.38 9.90
N ARG A 389 -6.32 25.70 10.06
CA ARG A 389 -7.30 26.66 9.52
C ARG A 389 -7.51 26.52 8.01
N ARG A 390 -6.44 26.30 7.24
CA ARG A 390 -6.53 26.07 5.79
C ARG A 390 -7.19 24.73 5.47
N LEU A 391 -6.85 23.68 6.23
CA LEU A 391 -7.44 22.35 6.11
C LEU A 391 -8.96 22.40 6.33
N ILE A 392 -9.41 23.07 7.39
CA ILE A 392 -10.82 23.25 7.75
C ILE A 392 -11.55 24.06 6.66
N LYS A 393 -11.01 25.22 6.26
CA LYS A 393 -11.60 26.02 5.16
C LYS A 393 -11.72 25.26 3.85
N ARG A 394 -10.74 24.39 3.56
CA ARG A 394 -10.77 23.55 2.36
C ARG A 394 -11.83 22.45 2.47
N MET A 395 -12.03 21.89 3.66
CA MET A 395 -13.11 20.94 3.94
C MET A 395 -14.49 21.60 3.82
N ASP A 396 -14.67 22.84 4.27
CA ASP A 396 -15.91 23.61 4.08
C ASP A 396 -16.25 23.75 2.58
N GLY A 397 -15.23 24.06 1.77
CA GLY A 397 -15.36 24.06 0.31
C GLY A 397 -15.72 22.70 -0.28
N GLN A 398 -15.23 21.60 0.31
CA GLN A 398 -15.59 20.24 -0.12
C GLN A 398 -17.04 19.88 0.22
N PHE A 399 -17.63 20.39 1.31
CA PHE A 399 -19.04 20.14 1.59
C PHE A 399 -19.95 20.66 0.47
N ALA A 400 -19.65 21.83 -0.08
CA ALA A 400 -20.36 22.36 -1.25
C ALA A 400 -20.20 21.47 -2.50
N LEU A 401 -19.02 20.88 -2.71
CA LEU A 401 -18.76 19.97 -3.83
C LEU A 401 -19.38 18.58 -3.63
N ALA A 402 -19.48 18.11 -2.38
CA ALA A 402 -20.11 16.87 -1.98
C ALA A 402 -21.65 16.95 -2.07
N ALA A 403 -22.21 18.16 -2.18
CA ALA A 403 -23.61 18.35 -2.53
C ALA A 403 -23.98 17.78 -3.91
N ALA A 404 -23.01 17.63 -4.83
CA ALA A 404 -23.23 17.00 -6.12
C ALA A 404 -23.50 15.47 -6.00
N PRO A 405 -24.20 14.86 -6.98
CA PRO A 405 -24.44 13.41 -7.00
C PRO A 405 -23.13 12.60 -7.01
N ASP A 406 -23.15 11.42 -6.39
CA ASP A 406 -22.03 10.45 -6.37
C ASP A 406 -20.73 10.97 -5.71
N ARG A 407 -20.86 11.98 -4.85
CA ARG A 407 -19.73 12.60 -4.13
C ARG A 407 -19.91 12.64 -2.62
N ALA A 408 -21.07 12.24 -2.09
CA ALA A 408 -21.32 12.31 -0.65
C ALA A 408 -20.35 11.41 0.12
N ARG A 409 -20.10 10.21 -0.41
CA ARG A 409 -19.17 9.24 0.18
C ARG A 409 -17.72 9.73 0.19
N ARG A 410 -17.28 10.43 -0.86
CA ARG A 410 -15.97 11.08 -0.90
C ARG A 410 -15.86 12.16 0.18
N GLY A 411 -16.90 12.98 0.33
CA GLY A 411 -16.97 14.00 1.37
C GLY A 411 -16.84 13.42 2.78
N VAL A 412 -17.52 12.31 3.07
CA VAL A 412 -17.42 11.60 4.36
C VAL A 412 -15.99 11.11 4.61
N VAL A 413 -15.36 10.47 3.62
CA VAL A 413 -13.97 9.98 3.76
C VAL A 413 -12.99 11.13 4.02
N GLN A 414 -13.13 12.24 3.30
CA GLN A 414 -12.28 13.42 3.48
C GLN A 414 -12.47 14.04 4.87
N LEU A 415 -13.72 14.14 5.33
CA LEU A 415 -14.02 14.64 6.67
C LEU A 415 -13.41 13.73 7.75
N ALA A 416 -13.51 12.41 7.58
CA ALA A 416 -12.94 11.43 8.49
C ALA A 416 -11.42 11.64 8.66
N ALA A 417 -10.72 11.90 7.55
CA ALA A 417 -9.29 12.19 7.56
C ALA A 417 -8.97 13.52 8.26
N VAL A 418 -9.76 14.59 8.01
CA VAL A 418 -9.57 15.91 8.65
C VAL A 418 -9.77 15.82 10.16
N LEU A 419 -10.86 15.18 10.60
CA LEU A 419 -11.15 14.98 12.03
C LEU A 419 -10.08 14.13 12.71
N GLY A 420 -9.57 13.09 12.03
CA GLY A 420 -8.46 12.28 12.54
C GLY A 420 -7.19 13.09 12.78
N VAL A 421 -6.86 14.03 11.89
CA VAL A 421 -5.72 14.95 12.07
C VAL A 421 -5.94 15.86 13.28
N ILE A 422 -7.13 16.44 13.44
CA ILE A 422 -7.45 17.36 14.56
C ILE A 422 -7.36 16.62 15.90
N ARG A 423 -7.98 15.44 16.01
CA ARG A 423 -7.86 14.58 17.20
C ARG A 423 -6.40 14.27 17.55
N THR A 424 -5.58 14.01 16.53
CA THR A 424 -4.16 13.71 16.72
C THR A 424 -3.39 14.91 17.25
N LEU A 425 -3.64 16.11 16.71
CA LEU A 425 -3.02 17.33 17.21
C LEU A 425 -3.41 17.61 18.66
N ARG A 426 -4.68 17.41 19.02
CA ARG A 426 -5.16 17.47 20.42
C ARG A 426 -4.46 16.48 21.34
N PHE A 427 -4.18 15.26 20.86
CA PHE A 427 -3.37 14.30 21.62
C PHE A 427 -1.91 14.75 21.79
N VAL A 428 -1.30 15.37 20.77
CA VAL A 428 0.07 15.91 20.85
C VAL A 428 0.17 17.04 21.88
N GLU A 429 -0.85 17.90 21.99
CA GLU A 429 -0.92 18.96 23.01
C GLU A 429 -0.92 18.42 24.44
N GLN A 430 -1.39 17.18 24.68
CA GLN A 430 -1.40 16.57 26.02
C GLN A 430 0.00 16.16 26.51
N ARG A 431 1.01 16.16 25.63
CA ARG A 431 2.37 15.75 26.00
C ARG A 431 3.04 16.77 26.91
N PRO A 432 3.94 16.35 27.81
CA PRO A 432 4.59 17.24 28.77
C PRO A 432 5.32 18.41 28.12
N GLU A 433 5.90 18.20 26.94
CA GLU A 433 6.64 19.21 26.17
C GLU A 433 5.73 20.36 25.72
N TRP A 434 4.57 20.04 25.16
CA TRP A 434 3.58 21.03 24.70
C TRP A 434 2.76 21.61 25.84
N LYS A 435 2.38 20.78 26.81
CA LYS A 435 1.58 21.17 27.97
C LYS A 435 2.28 22.21 28.86
N ARG A 436 3.62 22.18 28.94
CA ARG A 436 4.43 23.19 29.65
C ARG A 436 4.44 24.56 28.96
N MET A 437 4.28 24.58 27.64
CA MET A 437 4.34 25.80 26.84
C MET A 437 2.98 26.49 26.70
N HIS A 438 1.88 25.84 27.09
CA HIS A 438 0.51 26.35 27.00
C HIS A 438 0.10 26.84 25.59
N HIS A 439 0.74 26.33 24.55
CA HIS A 439 0.40 26.68 23.17
C HIS A 439 -0.58 25.67 22.58
N GLU A 440 -1.69 26.19 22.07
CA GLU A 440 -2.67 25.41 21.30
C GLU A 440 -2.18 25.25 19.85
N LEU A 441 -2.14 24.01 19.37
CA LEU A 441 -1.89 23.62 17.99
C LEU A 441 -3.14 23.77 17.13
N VAL A 442 -4.31 23.64 17.75
CA VAL A 442 -5.61 23.85 17.10
C VAL A 442 -6.35 25.01 17.78
N ASP A 443 -6.74 25.98 16.96
CA ASP A 443 -7.47 27.16 17.41
C ASP A 443 -8.93 26.80 17.71
N ARG A 444 -9.43 27.20 18.88
CA ARG A 444 -10.79 26.88 19.34
C ARG A 444 -11.89 27.43 18.43
N GLU A 445 -11.68 28.60 17.80
CA GLU A 445 -12.65 29.16 16.87
C GLU A 445 -12.74 28.29 15.60
N ASP A 446 -11.60 27.80 15.12
CA ASP A 446 -11.55 26.95 13.94
C ASP A 446 -12.22 25.58 14.20
N GLU A 447 -12.08 25.00 15.39
CA GLU A 447 -12.78 23.76 15.78
C GLU A 447 -14.28 23.92 15.91
N TRP A 448 -14.72 25.01 16.54
CA TRP A 448 -16.14 25.32 16.62
C TRP A 448 -16.76 25.45 15.23
N ASN A 449 -16.08 26.18 14.34
CA ASN A 449 -16.53 26.34 12.96
C ASN A 449 -16.61 24.99 12.22
N LEU A 450 -15.64 24.10 12.41
CA LEU A 450 -15.67 22.76 11.85
C LEU A 450 -16.82 21.93 12.41
N LEU A 451 -17.03 21.92 13.73
CA LEU A 451 -18.13 21.18 14.35
C LEU A 451 -19.46 21.64 13.74
N GLN A 452 -19.67 22.95 13.66
CA GLN A 452 -20.87 23.54 13.11
C GLN A 452 -21.08 23.14 11.65
N SER A 453 -20.09 23.35 10.78
CA SER A 453 -20.24 23.07 9.36
C SER A 453 -20.38 21.57 9.07
N ALA A 454 -19.59 20.73 9.75
CA ALA A 454 -19.57 19.30 9.55
C ALA A 454 -20.80 18.59 10.13
N ALA A 455 -21.25 18.93 11.35
CA ALA A 455 -22.44 18.31 11.94
C ALA A 455 -23.68 18.59 11.08
N LEU A 456 -23.83 19.83 10.60
CA LEU A 456 -24.91 20.18 9.68
C LEU A 456 -24.79 19.46 8.34
N ALA A 457 -23.59 19.41 7.74
CA ALA A 457 -23.39 18.71 6.47
C ALA A 457 -23.67 17.21 6.58
N VAL A 458 -23.33 16.58 7.71
CA VAL A 458 -23.44 15.13 7.90
C VAL A 458 -24.86 14.72 8.27
N GLY A 459 -25.50 15.41 9.22
CA GLY A 459 -26.74 14.96 9.86
C GLY A 459 -27.98 15.81 9.59
N TRP A 460 -27.86 17.01 9.02
CA TRP A 460 -28.98 17.95 8.92
C TRP A 460 -29.53 18.12 7.49
N GLY A 461 -30.86 18.03 7.37
CA GLY A 461 -31.59 18.31 6.14
C GLY A 461 -31.76 17.10 5.21
N PRO A 462 -32.57 17.24 4.14
CA PRO A 462 -32.87 16.15 3.21
C PRO A 462 -31.66 15.74 2.36
N ASP A 463 -30.70 16.65 2.16
CA ASP A 463 -29.52 16.44 1.33
C ASP A 463 -28.24 16.12 2.15
N ALA A 464 -28.42 15.73 3.42
CA ALA A 464 -27.34 15.39 4.33
C ALA A 464 -26.40 14.31 3.76
N LEU A 465 -25.11 14.40 4.10
CA LEU A 465 -24.07 13.54 3.54
C LEU A 465 -24.19 12.09 4.01
N ALA A 466 -24.53 11.83 5.27
CA ALA A 466 -24.62 10.47 5.81
C ALA A 466 -25.61 9.55 5.05
N PRO A 467 -26.90 9.91 4.87
CA PRO A 467 -27.85 9.05 4.17
C PRO A 467 -27.50 8.88 2.69
N ARG A 468 -26.97 9.92 2.05
CA ARG A 468 -26.53 9.88 0.66
C ARG A 468 -25.30 9.01 0.47
N ALA A 469 -24.32 9.09 1.37
CA ALA A 469 -23.12 8.27 1.34
C ALA A 469 -23.44 6.79 1.53
N ILE A 470 -24.41 6.44 2.38
CA ILE A 470 -24.92 5.07 2.52
C ILE A 470 -25.58 4.60 1.23
N THR A 471 -26.39 5.46 0.61
CA THR A 471 -27.01 5.16 -0.69
C THR A 471 -25.94 4.88 -1.76
N GLU A 472 -24.91 5.73 -1.84
CA GLU A 472 -23.76 5.55 -2.73
C GLU A 472 -22.93 4.29 -2.41
N ALA A 473 -22.92 3.85 -1.15
CA ALA A 473 -22.27 2.61 -0.69
C ALA A 473 -23.12 1.34 -0.95
N GLY A 474 -24.30 1.47 -1.55
CA GLY A 474 -25.20 0.35 -1.84
C GLY A 474 -26.10 -0.05 -0.67
N GLY A 475 -26.37 0.88 0.25
CA GLY A 475 -27.33 0.72 1.35
C GLY A 475 -26.75 0.23 2.68
N ASP A 476 -25.45 -0.09 2.72
CA ASP A 476 -24.76 -0.53 3.94
C ASP A 476 -23.92 0.62 4.54
N GLY A 477 -23.80 0.64 5.87
CA GLY A 477 -22.83 1.49 6.58
C GLY A 477 -21.38 1.08 6.29
N PHE A 478 -20.45 2.02 6.48
CA PHE A 478 -19.01 1.82 6.26
C PHE A 478 -18.20 2.54 7.34
N ALA A 479 -17.02 2.01 7.64
CA ALA A 479 -16.21 2.40 8.81
C ALA A 479 -15.87 3.90 8.86
N GLU A 480 -15.62 4.54 7.71
CA GLU A 480 -15.33 5.97 7.70
C GLU A 480 -16.52 6.85 8.10
N LEU A 481 -17.75 6.37 7.89
CA LEU A 481 -18.94 7.06 8.41
C LEU A 481 -19.02 6.93 9.93
N SER A 482 -18.81 5.72 10.48
CA SER A 482 -18.74 5.48 11.92
C SER A 482 -17.67 6.37 12.57
N MET A 483 -16.51 6.49 11.90
CA MET A 483 -15.41 7.35 12.35
C MET A 483 -15.77 8.84 12.33
N VAL A 484 -16.43 9.34 11.27
CA VAL A 484 -16.91 10.73 11.24
C VAL A 484 -17.89 11.00 12.38
N VAL A 485 -18.86 10.12 12.59
CA VAL A 485 -19.88 10.29 13.63
C VAL A 485 -19.25 10.30 15.02
N GLY A 486 -18.40 9.31 15.33
CA GLY A 486 -17.70 9.24 16.61
C GLY A 486 -16.76 10.43 16.86
N LEU A 487 -16.01 10.85 15.84
CA LEU A 487 -15.10 11.99 15.95
C LEU A 487 -15.82 13.34 16.01
N LEU A 488 -16.98 13.51 15.37
CA LEU A 488 -17.78 14.74 15.53
C LEU A 488 -18.42 14.83 16.92
N ALA A 489 -18.88 13.71 17.46
CA ALA A 489 -19.33 13.66 18.85
C ALA A 489 -18.18 13.98 19.82
N TRP A 490 -16.98 13.46 19.56
CA TRP A 490 -15.79 13.81 20.34
C TRP A 490 -15.43 15.30 20.20
N LEU A 491 -15.55 15.87 18.99
CA LEU A 491 -15.29 17.29 18.78
C LEU A 491 -16.29 18.16 19.55
N ALA A 492 -17.55 17.74 19.70
CA ALA A 492 -18.53 18.40 20.56
C ALA A 492 -18.08 18.42 22.04
N TRP A 493 -17.51 17.30 22.53
CA TRP A 493 -16.88 17.25 23.86
C TRP A 493 -15.69 18.21 23.98
N ASP A 494 -14.84 18.26 22.95
CA ASP A 494 -13.61 19.05 22.93
C ASP A 494 -13.89 20.56 22.91
N VAL A 495 -14.91 21.01 22.16
CA VAL A 495 -15.40 22.40 22.16
C VAL A 495 -16.31 22.74 23.36
N GLU A 496 -16.36 21.86 24.35
CA GLU A 496 -17.02 22.10 25.63
C GLU A 496 -18.56 22.11 25.59
N ALA A 497 -19.18 21.33 24.70
CA ALA A 497 -20.64 21.17 24.69
C ALA A 497 -21.14 20.51 25.97
N ASP A 498 -21.96 21.23 26.74
CA ASP A 498 -22.58 20.72 27.96
C ASP A 498 -23.92 20.03 27.64
N ILE A 499 -23.92 18.70 27.60
CA ILE A 499 -25.11 17.89 27.33
C ILE A 499 -26.14 18.01 28.47
N THR A 500 -25.72 18.35 29.70
CA THR A 500 -26.65 18.50 30.82
C THR A 500 -27.67 19.61 30.58
N VAL A 501 -27.35 20.59 29.73
CA VAL A 501 -28.26 21.63 29.25
C VAL A 501 -29.50 21.04 28.57
N ALA A 502 -29.38 19.90 27.87
CA ALA A 502 -30.52 19.20 27.26
C ALA A 502 -31.55 18.74 28.30
N SER A 503 -31.08 18.30 29.48
CA SER A 503 -31.91 17.81 30.58
C SER A 503 -32.55 18.94 31.41
N GLN A 504 -31.99 20.15 31.35
CA GLN A 504 -32.44 21.31 32.13
C GLN A 504 -33.59 22.09 31.46
N ARG A 505 -33.97 21.76 30.22
CA ARG A 505 -34.96 22.51 29.42
C ARG A 505 -36.42 22.33 29.86
N GLY A 506 -36.67 21.77 31.05
CA GLY A 506 -37.97 21.73 31.72
C GLY A 506 -38.48 23.09 32.22
N GLY A 507 -38.17 24.17 31.51
CA GLY A 507 -38.61 25.54 31.78
C GLY A 507 -37.51 26.46 32.34
N LEU A 508 -36.95 27.32 31.48
CA LEU A 508 -36.82 28.79 31.65
C LEU A 508 -35.65 29.39 30.84
N GLU A 509 -35.89 30.65 30.46
CA GLU A 509 -34.95 31.64 29.91
C GLU A 509 -33.66 31.75 30.73
N GLY A 510 -32.52 31.96 30.05
CA GLY A 510 -31.22 32.23 30.68
C GLY A 510 -30.07 31.33 30.23
N LEU A 511 -30.32 30.34 29.37
CA LEU A 511 -29.24 29.59 28.71
C LEU A 511 -28.60 30.47 27.62
N GLU A 512 -27.28 30.53 27.59
CA GLU A 512 -26.57 31.19 26.49
C GLU A 512 -26.87 30.45 25.18
N ASP A 513 -27.37 31.18 24.17
CA ASP A 513 -27.80 30.62 22.87
C ASP A 513 -26.72 29.71 22.24
N GLN A 514 -25.45 30.00 22.49
CA GLN A 514 -24.31 29.26 21.96
C GLN A 514 -24.16 27.86 22.59
N GLN A 515 -24.40 27.71 23.90
CA GLN A 515 -24.35 26.40 24.58
C GLN A 515 -25.50 25.50 24.11
N TRP A 516 -26.69 26.10 23.95
CA TRP A 516 -27.84 25.39 23.40
C TRP A 516 -27.60 24.95 21.96
N TYR A 517 -26.98 25.81 21.14
CA TYR A 517 -26.69 25.50 19.74
C TYR A 517 -25.70 24.33 19.59
N ALA A 518 -24.68 24.22 20.45
CA ALA A 518 -23.76 23.08 20.46
C ALA A 518 -24.50 21.74 20.68
N VAL A 519 -25.46 21.73 21.61
CA VAL A 519 -26.31 20.56 21.88
C VAL A 519 -27.21 20.24 20.70
N GLN A 520 -27.75 21.25 20.00
CA GLN A 520 -28.53 21.05 18.78
C GLN A 520 -27.70 20.42 17.65
N LEU A 521 -26.44 20.85 17.48
CA LEU A 521 -25.52 20.25 16.52
C LEU A 521 -25.27 18.78 16.85
N LEU A 522 -25.00 18.45 18.11
CA LEU A 522 -24.85 17.06 18.56
C LEU A 522 -26.12 16.24 18.33
N ALA A 523 -27.30 16.82 18.55
CA ALA A 523 -28.59 16.16 18.31
C ALA A 523 -28.79 15.75 16.84
N THR A 524 -28.16 16.46 15.88
CA THR A 524 -28.20 16.04 14.46
C THR A 524 -27.44 14.74 14.20
N LEU A 525 -26.49 14.40 15.07
CA LEU A 525 -25.65 13.20 14.98
C LEU A 525 -26.21 12.04 15.81
N SER A 526 -27.05 12.30 16.80
CA SER A 526 -27.59 11.29 17.72
C SER A 526 -28.24 10.08 17.04
N PRO A 527 -29.02 10.20 15.95
CA PRO A 527 -29.59 9.03 15.27
C PRO A 527 -28.52 8.11 14.67
N TRP A 528 -27.38 8.68 14.28
CA TRP A 528 -26.26 7.95 13.71
C TRP A 528 -25.38 7.32 14.79
N LEU A 529 -25.26 7.99 15.94
CA LEU A 529 -24.47 7.51 17.06
C LEU A 529 -25.19 6.39 17.84
N ALA A 530 -26.51 6.49 18.05
CA ALA A 530 -27.27 5.57 18.89
C ALA A 530 -27.22 4.11 18.42
N ASP A 531 -27.19 3.88 17.11
CA ASP A 531 -27.24 2.55 16.49
C ASP A 531 -25.86 2.05 16.00
N ASP A 532 -24.78 2.81 16.24
CA ASP A 532 -23.44 2.53 15.73
C ASP A 532 -22.43 2.30 16.87
N THR A 533 -22.18 1.02 17.18
CA THR A 533 -21.22 0.61 18.21
C THR A 533 -19.79 1.04 17.88
N GLU A 534 -19.40 1.09 16.61
CA GLU A 534 -18.04 1.47 16.20
C GLU A 534 -17.83 2.98 16.42
N ALA A 535 -18.83 3.80 16.10
CA ALA A 535 -18.81 5.23 16.40
C ALA A 535 -18.70 5.50 17.92
N TRP A 536 -19.38 4.71 18.74
CA TRP A 536 -19.26 4.77 20.21
C TRP A 536 -17.87 4.43 20.71
N THR A 537 -17.26 3.32 20.24
CA THR A 537 -15.88 2.97 20.61
C THR A 537 -14.91 4.10 20.26
N ILE A 538 -15.04 4.68 19.06
CA ILE A 538 -14.20 5.79 18.61
C ILE A 538 -14.37 7.02 19.51
N LEU A 539 -15.61 7.34 19.91
CA LEU A 539 -15.91 8.43 20.83
C LEU A 539 -15.26 8.22 22.20
N GLU A 540 -15.49 7.06 22.83
CA GLU A 540 -14.96 6.72 24.15
C GLU A 540 -13.44 6.78 24.19
N GLU A 541 -12.78 6.15 23.21
CA GLU A 541 -11.32 6.18 23.08
C GLU A 541 -10.78 7.60 22.90
N SER A 542 -11.49 8.43 22.13
CA SER A 542 -11.07 9.81 21.86
C SER A 542 -11.19 10.67 23.11
N VAL A 543 -12.30 10.57 23.85
CA VAL A 543 -12.50 11.28 25.13
C VAL A 543 -11.44 10.87 26.15
N ALA A 544 -11.16 9.57 26.27
CA ALA A 544 -10.15 9.05 27.20
C ALA A 544 -8.73 9.56 26.89
N ARG A 545 -8.40 9.74 25.61
CA ARG A 545 -7.07 10.17 25.15
C ARG A 545 -6.89 11.69 25.15
N THR A 546 -7.98 12.46 25.23
CA THR A 546 -7.93 13.93 25.34
C THR A 546 -8.65 14.39 26.62
N PRO A 547 -8.13 14.05 27.81
CA PRO A 547 -8.79 14.36 29.07
C PRO A 547 -8.78 15.87 29.31
N ARG A 548 -9.94 16.40 29.68
CA ARG A 548 -10.11 17.82 30.03
C ARG A 548 -9.88 18.03 31.53
N PHE A 549 -9.19 19.10 31.89
CA PHE A 549 -8.90 19.40 33.28
C PHE A 549 -10.19 19.67 34.06
N ARG A 550 -10.44 18.89 35.12
CA ARG A 550 -11.62 18.99 36.01
C ARG A 550 -12.99 18.75 35.34
N VAL A 551 -13.03 18.11 34.18
CA VAL A 551 -14.27 17.65 33.54
C VAL A 551 -14.28 16.13 33.50
N ASP A 552 -15.37 15.53 33.94
CA ASP A 552 -15.55 14.07 33.98
C ASP A 552 -16.08 13.58 32.63
N GLY A 553 -15.22 12.89 31.87
CA GLY A 553 -15.57 12.34 30.56
C GLY A 553 -16.53 11.17 30.64
N GLU A 554 -16.42 10.33 31.67
CA GLU A 554 -17.35 9.20 31.87
C GLU A 554 -18.77 9.70 32.13
N ARG A 555 -18.89 10.78 32.92
CA ARG A 555 -20.17 11.44 33.17
C ARG A 555 -20.77 12.10 31.92
N TRP A 556 -19.96 12.56 30.99
CA TRP A 556 -20.46 13.18 29.75
C TRP A 556 -20.90 12.14 28.72
N LEU A 557 -20.25 10.97 28.72
CA LEU A 557 -20.60 9.84 27.85
C LEU A 557 -21.87 9.11 28.32
N ALA A 558 -22.13 9.09 29.63
CA ALA A 558 -23.32 8.52 30.26
C ALA A 558 -24.57 9.38 30.05
#